data_AF-A0A2R6I0Z1-F1
#
_entry.id   AF-A0A2R6I0Z1-F1
#
_cell.length_a   1.000
_cell.length_b   1.000
_cell.length_c   1.000
_cell.angle_alpha   90.00
_cell.angle_beta   90.00
_cell.angle_gamma   90.00
#
_symmetry.space_group_name_H-M   'P 1'
#
loop_
_entity.id
_entity.type
_entity.pdbx_description
1 polymer ?
#
loop_
_entity_poly.entity_id
_entity_poly.type
_entity_poly.pdbx_seq_one_letter_code
_entity_poly.pdbx_strand_id
1 'polypeptide(L)'
;MLAFLGAFTTVAGFAGQLDAVRTGSLLPVGAIALAVLVVTVGLTVQRSVGLEADDGGRPDTADTLELYQAEGCPHCAKVRRFCTRNGISYTLHNPRTEGSLLGRGTVTNRNRHAELEGYGRNQVPLLVDHERGESLYESDDIVAYLDENYA
;
A
#
# COMPACT_ATOMS: atom_id res chain seq x y z
N MET A 1 -5.08 -36.61 13.53
CA MET A 1 -3.88 -36.36 12.70
C MET A 1 -3.44 -34.93 12.98
N LEU A 2 -2.41 -34.77 13.84
CA LEU A 2 -1.56 -33.60 14.22
C LEU A 2 -2.24 -32.22 14.43
N ALA A 3 -2.33 -31.53 15.58
CA ALA A 3 -1.47 -31.24 16.75
C ALA A 3 -0.23 -30.36 16.47
N PHE A 4 -0.16 -29.15 17.07
CA PHE A 4 0.98 -28.42 17.70
C PHE A 4 0.54 -26.96 18.02
N LEU A 5 0.27 -26.58 19.29
CA LEU A 5 1.19 -25.90 20.25
C LEU A 5 2.01 -24.76 19.58
N GLY A 6 1.98 -23.47 19.95
CA GLY A 6 1.86 -22.82 21.26
C GLY A 6 3.20 -22.15 21.59
N ALA A 7 3.28 -20.81 21.62
CA ALA A 7 4.33 -20.05 22.32
C ALA A 7 4.01 -18.54 22.39
N PHE A 8 3.14 -18.17 23.35
CA PHE A 8 3.12 -16.84 23.94
C PHE A 8 4.24 -16.84 25.00
N THR A 9 5.41 -16.29 24.70
CA THR A 9 6.49 -16.21 25.69
C THR A 9 6.48 -14.83 26.35
N THR A 10 5.83 -14.81 27.51
CA THR A 10 6.07 -13.89 28.62
C THR A 10 7.56 -13.69 28.86
N VAL A 11 8.00 -12.42 28.95
CA VAL A 11 9.15 -12.05 29.78
C VAL A 11 8.73 -10.89 30.69
N ALA A 12 8.17 -11.26 31.83
CA ALA A 12 8.08 -10.40 33.00
C ALA A 12 9.45 -10.42 33.71
N GLY A 13 9.86 -9.25 34.24
CA GLY A 13 10.84 -9.18 35.32
C GLY A 13 12.21 -8.63 34.95
N PHE A 14 12.38 -7.32 35.09
CA PHE A 14 13.68 -6.74 35.47
C PHE A 14 13.46 -5.47 36.33
N ALA A 15 12.55 -5.59 37.30
CA ALA A 15 12.42 -4.64 38.40
C ALA A 15 13.15 -5.25 39.60
N GLY A 16 14.41 -4.84 39.81
CA GLY A 16 15.20 -5.22 40.98
C GLY A 16 16.58 -5.73 40.63
N GLN A 17 17.50 -4.82 40.31
CA GLN A 17 18.94 -5.00 40.58
C GLN A 17 19.67 -3.65 40.50
N LEU A 18 19.18 -2.64 41.22
CA LEU A 18 19.81 -1.30 41.31
C LEU A 18 20.82 -1.17 42.48
N ASP A 19 21.18 -2.26 43.16
CA ASP A 19 22.05 -2.22 44.36
C ASP A 19 23.41 -2.92 44.17
N ALA A 20 24.12 -2.60 43.08
CA ALA A 20 25.52 -2.98 42.95
C ALA A 20 26.39 -1.91 42.29
N VAL A 21 26.12 -0.63 42.55
CA VAL A 21 27.07 0.48 42.28
C VAL A 21 27.94 0.70 43.52
N ARG A 22 28.75 -0.30 43.86
CA ARG A 22 29.92 -0.09 44.72
C ARG A 22 30.82 -1.30 44.63
N THR A 23 31.81 -1.24 43.74
CA THR A 23 33.21 -1.66 43.95
C THR A 23 33.88 -1.65 42.58
N GLY A 24 34.97 -0.88 42.46
CA GLY A 24 35.67 -0.69 41.19
C GLY A 24 36.21 -1.99 40.62
N SER A 25 36.02 -2.20 39.32
CA SER A 25 36.94 -2.93 38.45
C SER A 25 36.38 -2.94 37.02
N LEU A 26 37.24 -2.54 36.08
CA LEU A 26 37.32 -3.01 34.70
C LEU A 26 35.99 -3.41 34.03
N LEU A 27 35.43 -2.50 33.22
CA LEU A 27 34.34 -2.83 32.30
C LEU A 27 34.75 -4.03 31.43
N PRO A 28 34.00 -5.15 31.43
CA PRO A 28 34.29 -6.25 30.52
C PRO A 28 33.93 -5.80 29.11
N VAL A 29 34.88 -5.95 28.19
CA VAL A 29 34.76 -5.65 26.75
C VAL A 29 33.47 -6.21 26.12
N GLY A 30 32.86 -7.23 26.73
CA GLY A 30 31.55 -7.79 26.34
C GLY A 30 30.35 -6.83 26.43
N ALA A 31 30.35 -5.85 27.34
CA ALA A 31 29.24 -4.89 27.46
C ALA A 31 29.21 -3.91 26.27
N ILE A 32 30.38 -3.54 25.75
CA ILE A 32 30.50 -2.67 24.57
C ILE A 32 30.08 -3.43 23.31
N ALA A 33 30.48 -4.70 23.18
CA ALA A 33 30.10 -5.55 22.04
C ALA A 33 28.58 -5.76 21.96
N LEU A 34 27.90 -5.94 23.09
CA LEU A 34 26.45 -6.11 23.14
C LEU A 34 25.69 -4.83 22.73
N ALA A 35 26.18 -3.66 23.16
CA ALA A 35 25.56 -2.38 22.79
C ALA A 35 25.66 -2.10 21.28
N VAL A 36 26.78 -2.45 20.64
CA VAL A 36 26.97 -2.26 19.18
C VAL A 36 26.08 -3.18 18.35
N LEU A 37 25.85 -4.41 18.82
CA LEU A 37 24.95 -5.37 18.14
C LEU A 37 23.48 -4.92 18.17
N VAL A 38 23.02 -4.38 19.30
CA VAL A 38 21.63 -3.89 19.43
C VAL A 38 21.36 -2.69 18.51
N VAL A 39 22.32 -1.79 18.36
CA VAL A 39 22.18 -0.59 17.48
C VAL A 39 22.17 -0.97 16.00
N THR A 40 22.97 -1.96 15.57
CA THR A 40 23.04 -2.36 14.15
C THR A 40 21.80 -3.14 13.71
N VAL A 41 21.22 -4.00 14.56
CA VAL A 41 19.95 -4.68 14.27
C VAL A 41 18.77 -3.71 14.30
N GLY A 42 18.77 -2.73 15.21
CA GLY A 42 17.72 -1.71 15.29
C GLY A 42 17.61 -0.85 14.02
N LEU A 43 18.74 -0.46 13.42
CA LEU A 43 18.76 0.34 12.18
C LEU A 43 18.25 -0.42 10.96
N THR A 44 18.36 -1.77 10.93
CA THR A 44 17.80 -2.57 9.84
C THR A 44 16.29 -2.78 9.93
N VAL A 45 15.69 -2.62 11.11
CA VAL A 45 14.26 -2.91 11.36
C VAL A 45 13.35 -1.68 11.18
N GLN A 46 13.89 -0.46 11.08
CA GLN A 46 13.07 0.76 10.96
C GLN A 46 12.60 1.15 9.54
N ARG A 47 12.71 0.27 8.55
CA ARG A 47 11.95 0.42 7.28
C ARG A 47 10.79 -0.56 7.38
N SER A 48 9.55 -0.17 7.62
CA SER A 48 8.79 0.89 6.95
C SER A 48 7.54 1.14 7.78
N VAL A 49 7.52 2.21 8.58
CA VAL A 49 6.27 2.74 9.10
C VAL A 49 5.69 3.55 7.95
N GLY A 50 4.68 2.99 7.29
CA GLY A 50 3.90 3.72 6.29
C GLY A 50 3.40 5.00 6.94
N LEU A 51 3.42 6.10 6.19
CA LEU A 51 2.61 7.26 6.54
C LEU A 51 1.16 6.87 6.25
N GLU A 52 0.57 6.09 7.16
CA GLU A 52 -0.86 5.86 7.20
C GLU A 52 -1.47 7.22 7.55
N ALA A 53 -1.90 7.93 6.51
CA ALA A 53 -2.78 9.07 6.68
C ALA A 53 -4.07 8.51 7.29
N ASP A 54 -4.24 8.71 8.60
CA ASP A 54 -5.49 8.44 9.30
C ASP A 54 -6.56 9.37 8.71
N ASP A 55 -7.30 8.85 7.72
CA ASP A 55 -8.36 9.53 6.98
C ASP A 55 -9.72 9.45 7.71
N GLY A 56 -9.72 9.00 8.97
CA GLY A 56 -10.92 8.94 9.78
C GLY A 56 -11.77 7.73 9.47
N GLY A 57 -11.22 6.52 9.62
CA GLY A 57 -12.00 5.29 9.83
C GLY A 57 -12.92 4.84 8.69
N ARG A 58 -12.79 5.41 7.48
CA ARG A 58 -13.38 4.83 6.27
C ARG A 58 -12.49 3.64 5.88
N PRO A 59 -13.05 2.47 5.48
CA PRO A 59 -12.22 1.45 4.85
C PRO A 59 -11.44 2.11 3.71
N ASP A 60 -10.15 1.84 3.69
CA ASP A 60 -9.17 2.37 2.76
C ASP A 60 -9.59 2.03 1.34
N THR A 61 -10.26 2.99 0.71
CA THR A 61 -10.75 2.91 -0.68
C THR A 61 -9.69 2.46 -1.67
N ALA A 62 -8.40 2.64 -1.34
CA ALA A 62 -7.25 2.16 -2.11
C ALA A 62 -7.25 0.65 -2.39
N ASP A 63 -7.66 -0.15 -1.40
CA ASP A 63 -7.63 -1.62 -1.51
C ASP A 63 -8.81 -2.17 -2.32
N THR A 64 -9.81 -1.32 -2.57
CA THR A 64 -11.06 -1.72 -3.24
C THR A 64 -11.19 -1.11 -4.64
N LEU A 65 -10.76 0.14 -4.83
CA LEU A 65 -10.88 0.86 -6.09
C LEU A 65 -9.60 0.69 -6.91
N GLU A 66 -9.74 0.10 -8.10
CA GLU A 66 -8.67 0.05 -9.10
C GLU A 66 -8.97 0.96 -10.28
N LEU A 67 -7.96 1.71 -10.72
CA LEU A 67 -8.05 2.57 -11.91
C LEU A 67 -7.01 2.16 -12.94
N TYR A 68 -7.48 1.68 -14.10
CA TYR A 68 -6.65 1.37 -15.25
C TYR A 68 -6.53 2.61 -16.15
N GLN A 69 -5.30 3.03 -16.42
CA GLN A 69 -5.02 4.23 -17.20
C GLN A 69 -3.89 4.03 -18.23
N ALA A 70 -3.71 5.02 -19.09
CA ALA A 70 -2.47 5.21 -19.83
C ALA A 70 -1.93 6.63 -19.58
N GLU A 71 -0.61 6.77 -19.61
CA GLU A 71 0.05 8.07 -19.52
C GLU A 71 -0.28 8.95 -20.73
N GLY A 72 -0.43 10.26 -20.53
CA GLY A 72 -0.82 11.20 -21.58
C GLY A 72 -2.30 11.14 -22.02
N CYS A 73 -3.14 10.28 -21.42
CA CYS A 73 -4.57 10.24 -21.72
C CYS A 73 -5.34 11.38 -21.00
N PRO A 74 -6.02 12.29 -21.72
CA PRO A 74 -6.75 13.40 -21.11
C PRO A 74 -7.94 12.95 -20.26
N HIS A 75 -8.62 11.87 -20.67
CA HIS A 75 -9.77 11.30 -19.94
C HIS A 75 -9.33 10.68 -18.60
N CYS A 76 -8.19 10.00 -18.58
CA CYS A 76 -7.60 9.47 -17.34
C CYS A 76 -7.17 10.60 -16.41
N ALA A 77 -6.60 11.68 -16.95
CA ALA A 77 -6.24 12.85 -16.16
C ALA A 77 -7.46 13.53 -15.51
N LYS A 78 -8.61 13.56 -16.19
CA LYS A 78 -9.88 14.06 -15.63
C LYS A 78 -10.29 13.28 -14.38
N VAL A 79 -10.34 11.96 -14.46
CA VAL A 79 -10.70 11.07 -13.33
C VAL A 79 -9.71 11.24 -12.18
N ARG A 80 -8.40 11.19 -12.45
CA ARG A 80 -7.36 11.38 -11.42
C ARG A 80 -7.49 12.71 -10.69
N ARG A 81 -7.73 13.80 -11.44
CA ARG A 81 -7.90 15.13 -10.86
C ARG A 81 -9.15 15.20 -9.97
N PHE A 82 -10.20 14.44 -10.29
CA PHE A 82 -11.38 14.32 -9.44
C PHE A 82 -11.04 13.59 -8.14
N CYS A 83 -10.44 12.39 -8.23
CA CYS A 83 -10.04 11.63 -7.05
C CYS A 83 -9.11 12.42 -6.12
N THR A 84 -8.08 13.08 -6.67
CA THR A 84 -7.16 13.92 -5.88
C THR A 84 -7.87 15.08 -5.20
N ARG A 85 -8.89 15.68 -5.84
CA ARG A 85 -9.63 16.80 -5.24
C ARG A 85 -10.52 16.37 -4.08
N ASN A 86 -11.11 15.18 -4.19
CA ASN A 86 -12.02 14.64 -3.19
C ASN A 86 -11.32 13.72 -2.17
N GLY A 87 -9.99 13.59 -2.24
CA GLY A 87 -9.23 12.73 -1.32
C GLY A 87 -9.51 11.23 -1.49
N ILE A 88 -10.02 10.82 -2.65
CA ILE A 88 -10.35 9.41 -2.91
C ILE A 88 -9.07 8.64 -3.21
N SER A 89 -8.81 7.59 -2.44
CA SER A 89 -7.67 6.70 -2.63
C SER A 89 -8.04 5.55 -3.57
N TYR A 90 -7.12 5.15 -4.44
CA TYR A 90 -7.32 4.08 -5.43
C TYR A 90 -5.97 3.47 -5.82
N THR A 91 -5.99 2.21 -6.21
CA THR A 91 -4.85 1.51 -6.79
C THR A 91 -4.76 1.80 -8.29
N LEU A 92 -3.60 2.26 -8.76
CA LEU A 92 -3.40 2.66 -10.15
C LEU A 92 -2.68 1.57 -10.96
N HIS A 93 -3.21 1.27 -12.15
CA HIS A 93 -2.62 0.32 -13.09
C HIS A 93 -2.34 0.97 -14.45
N ASN A 94 -1.13 0.75 -14.96
CA ASN A 94 -0.71 1.26 -16.27
C ASN A 94 -0.39 0.10 -17.24
N PRO A 95 -1.40 -0.45 -17.95
CA PRO A 95 -1.19 -1.55 -18.89
C PRO A 95 -0.40 -1.15 -20.15
N ARG A 96 -0.33 0.14 -20.53
CA ARG A 96 0.17 0.57 -21.86
C ARG A 96 1.08 1.81 -21.80
N THR A 97 1.89 2.01 -22.83
CA THR A 97 2.77 3.20 -22.93
C THR A 97 1.97 4.49 -23.20
N GLU A 98 2.61 5.64 -23.03
CA GLU A 98 2.04 6.97 -23.26
C GLU A 98 1.28 7.10 -24.59
N GLY A 99 0.20 7.89 -24.59
CA GLY A 99 -0.60 8.18 -25.80
C GLY A 99 -1.53 7.05 -26.23
N SER A 100 -1.64 6.00 -25.41
CA SER A 100 -2.51 4.87 -25.71
C SER A 100 -3.99 5.16 -25.46
N LEU A 101 -4.72 5.55 -26.49
CA LEU A 101 -6.18 5.66 -26.47
C LEU A 101 -6.84 4.50 -27.23
N LEU A 102 -7.99 4.02 -26.75
CA LEU A 102 -8.83 3.04 -27.46
C LEU A 102 -8.05 1.79 -27.95
N GLY A 103 -7.18 1.25 -27.10
CA GLY A 103 -6.39 0.05 -27.42
C GLY A 103 -5.19 0.26 -28.35
N ARG A 104 -4.86 1.51 -28.73
CA ARG A 104 -3.71 1.83 -29.58
C ARG A 104 -2.48 2.19 -28.75
N GLY A 105 -1.64 1.22 -28.43
CA GLY A 105 -0.35 1.50 -27.80
C GLY A 105 0.45 0.24 -27.53
N THR A 106 1.74 0.40 -27.23
CA THR A 106 2.57 -0.73 -26.83
C THR A 106 2.15 -1.23 -25.45
N VAL A 107 1.99 -2.53 -25.30
CA VAL A 107 1.70 -3.17 -24.01
C VAL A 107 2.96 -3.12 -23.17
N THR A 108 2.94 -2.35 -22.08
CA THR A 108 4.06 -2.21 -21.15
C THR A 108 4.00 -3.31 -20.09
N ASN A 109 2.81 -3.63 -19.61
CA ASN A 109 2.59 -4.65 -18.59
C ASN A 109 1.58 -5.69 -19.10
N ARG A 110 2.07 -6.88 -19.45
CA ARG A 110 1.25 -7.95 -20.03
C ARG A 110 0.18 -8.47 -19.08
N ASN A 111 0.47 -8.53 -17.77
CA ASN A 111 -0.49 -9.03 -16.78
C ASN A 111 -1.65 -8.05 -16.62
N ARG A 112 -1.34 -6.76 -16.42
CA ARG A 112 -2.37 -5.71 -16.30
C ARG A 112 -3.16 -5.50 -17.59
N HIS A 113 -2.52 -5.70 -18.73
CA HIS A 113 -3.19 -5.64 -20.03
C HIS A 113 -4.14 -6.83 -20.23
N ALA A 114 -3.76 -8.04 -19.82
CA ALA A 114 -4.66 -9.20 -19.84
C ALA A 114 -5.84 -9.04 -18.87
N GLU A 115 -5.62 -8.46 -17.69
CA GLU A 115 -6.70 -8.10 -16.74
C GLU A 115 -7.67 -7.09 -17.37
N LEU A 116 -7.16 -6.01 -17.98
CA LEU A 116 -7.97 -5.02 -18.70
C LEU A 116 -8.82 -5.67 -19.81
N GLU A 117 -8.23 -6.58 -20.57
CA GLU A 117 -8.97 -7.34 -21.60
C GLU A 117 -10.03 -8.28 -21.00
N GLY A 118 -9.78 -8.81 -19.81
CA GLY A 118 -10.74 -9.63 -19.05
C GLY A 118 -12.03 -8.89 -18.68
N TYR A 119 -11.97 -7.57 -18.47
CA TYR A 119 -13.16 -6.73 -18.22
C TYR A 119 -13.99 -6.45 -19.49
N GLY A 120 -13.56 -6.95 -20.65
CA GLY A 120 -14.34 -7.01 -21.88
C GLY A 120 -14.01 -5.94 -22.91
N ARG A 121 -13.38 -4.83 -22.52
CA ARG A 121 -12.87 -3.82 -23.47
C ARG A 121 -11.46 -3.37 -23.13
N ASN A 122 -10.63 -3.31 -24.16
CA ASN A 122 -9.26 -2.82 -24.09
C ASN A 122 -9.21 -1.29 -24.20
N GLN A 123 -10.01 -0.62 -23.37
CA GLN A 123 -10.20 0.83 -23.37
C GLN A 123 -9.88 1.37 -21.98
N VAL A 124 -9.19 2.52 -21.96
CA VAL A 124 -8.93 3.31 -20.75
C VAL A 124 -9.61 4.67 -20.91
N PRO A 125 -10.09 5.31 -19.83
CA PRO A 125 -10.08 4.86 -18.44
C PRO A 125 -11.05 3.72 -18.15
N LEU A 126 -10.68 2.83 -17.22
CA LEU A 126 -11.55 1.82 -16.62
C LEU A 126 -11.40 1.91 -15.10
N LEU A 127 -12.52 2.08 -14.40
CA LEU A 127 -12.61 1.97 -12.94
C LEU A 127 -13.18 0.60 -12.58
N VAL A 128 -12.57 -0.10 -11.63
CA VAL A 128 -13.10 -1.33 -11.03
C VAL A 128 -13.30 -1.07 -9.54
N ASP A 129 -14.51 -1.31 -9.08
CA ASP A 129 -14.88 -1.22 -7.67
C ASP A 129 -15.17 -2.64 -7.15
N HIS A 130 -14.25 -3.16 -6.35
CA HIS A 130 -14.37 -4.50 -5.76
C HIS A 130 -15.41 -4.58 -4.62
N GLU A 131 -15.78 -3.46 -4.00
CA GLU A 131 -16.79 -3.41 -2.92
C GLU A 131 -18.18 -3.64 -3.50
N ARG A 132 -18.45 -3.04 -4.66
CA ARG A 132 -19.75 -3.15 -5.36
C ARG A 132 -19.75 -4.16 -6.50
N GLY A 133 -18.57 -4.62 -6.93
CA GLY A 133 -18.42 -5.53 -8.06
C GLY A 133 -18.72 -4.87 -9.40
N GLU A 134 -18.48 -3.55 -9.50
CA GLU A 134 -18.78 -2.75 -10.69
C GLU A 134 -17.52 -2.47 -11.50
N SER A 135 -17.68 -2.44 -12.83
CA SER A 135 -16.61 -2.05 -13.75
C SER A 135 -17.17 -1.01 -14.73
N LEU A 136 -16.58 0.17 -14.72
CA LEU A 136 -17.12 1.36 -15.38
C LEU A 136 -16.12 1.90 -16.39
N TYR A 137 -16.61 2.17 -17.59
CA TYR A 137 -15.90 2.87 -18.65
C TYR A 137 -16.41 4.30 -18.75
N GLU A 138 -15.76 5.09 -19.62
CA GLU A 138 -16.08 6.50 -19.88
C GLU A 138 -15.78 7.44 -18.69
N SER A 139 -14.98 8.48 -18.94
CA SER A 139 -14.51 9.35 -17.85
C SER A 139 -15.61 10.10 -17.12
N ASP A 140 -16.72 10.36 -17.79
CA ASP A 140 -17.79 11.21 -17.26
C ASP A 140 -18.70 10.39 -16.34
N ASP A 141 -19.01 9.16 -16.75
CA ASP A 141 -19.74 8.18 -15.95
C ASP A 141 -18.93 7.77 -14.71
N ILE A 142 -17.63 7.53 -14.87
CA ILE A 142 -16.72 7.25 -13.74
C ILE A 142 -16.72 8.41 -12.73
N VAL A 143 -16.66 9.66 -13.19
CA VAL A 143 -16.68 10.82 -12.29
C VAL A 143 -18.02 10.94 -11.57
N ALA A 144 -19.15 10.77 -12.27
CA ALA A 144 -20.46 10.80 -11.66
C ALA A 144 -20.61 9.70 -10.60
N TYR A 145 -20.17 8.48 -10.91
CA TYR A 145 -20.18 7.36 -9.98
C TYR A 145 -19.36 7.62 -8.72
N LEU A 146 -18.13 8.15 -8.88
CA LEU A 146 -17.27 8.48 -7.74
C LEU A 146 -17.85 9.62 -6.90
N ASP A 147 -18.53 10.58 -7.52
CA ASP A 147 -19.25 11.65 -6.82
C ASP A 147 -20.40 11.10 -5.96
N GLU A 148 -21.18 10.17 -6.52
CA GLU A 148 -22.33 9.58 -5.84
C GLU A 148 -21.94 8.64 -4.68
N ASN A 149 -20.81 7.94 -4.80
CA ASN A 149 -20.45 6.86 -3.87
C ASN A 149 -19.31 7.21 -2.89
N TYR A 150 -18.46 8.18 -3.23
CA TYR A 150 -17.18 8.37 -2.55
C TYR A 150 -16.77 9.83 -2.27
N ALA A 151 -17.41 10.84 -2.88
CA ALA A 151 -17.07 12.26 -2.66
C ALA A 151 -17.73 12.88 -1.41
#